data_AF-A0A1B6EWU2-F1
#
_entry.id   AF-A0A1B6EWU2-F1
#
_cell.length_a   1.000
_cell.length_b   1.000
_cell.length_c   1.000
_cell.angle_alpha   90.00
_cell.angle_beta   90.00
_cell.angle_gamma   90.00
#
_symmetry.space_group_name_H-M   'P 1'
#
loop_
_entity.id
_entity.type
_entity.pdbx_description
1 polymer ?
#
loop_
_entity_poly.entity_id
_entity_poly.type
_entity_poly.pdbx_seq_one_letter_code
_entity_poly.pdbx_strand_id
1 'polypeptide(L)'
;VANPDREKVKRLETTVQVHPIKKARGFPHMIFPAHTSDLAANEVKIVVRVKDVNDNSPQFPLNGRPLVAAIPTSANYGYPIARLQATDADDGLYAEIRYQILGGEADYFTVDPVTGHLRAVASFAHQAGHVFGFDVKATDRAGAHDGRSAIANVFVYVLNEQKKLALIMNAKPIDVEDHIDNITKVLSNVTGLDVRLRMLEPHQEENGDYTDATDMYLYAVDPIMNVIVDMETLNEVLSSKQEEVKRSLEPLH
;
A
#
# COMPACT_ATOMS: atom_id res chain seq x y z
N VAL A 1 -12.42 1.76 -13.28
CA VAL A 1 -13.07 0.56 -12.72
C VAL A 1 -12.16 -0.61 -13.04
N ALA A 2 -11.47 -1.18 -12.04
CA ALA A 2 -10.67 -2.37 -12.25
C ALA A 2 -11.57 -3.45 -12.86
N ASN A 3 -11.19 -4.00 -14.01
CA ASN A 3 -11.92 -5.10 -14.60
C ASN A 3 -11.83 -6.27 -13.60
N PRO A 4 -12.96 -6.76 -13.04
CA PRO A 4 -12.88 -7.90 -12.14
C PRO A 4 -12.34 -9.09 -12.92
N ASP A 5 -11.40 -9.82 -12.30
CA ASP A 5 -10.90 -11.10 -12.81
C ASP A 5 -12.06 -11.96 -13.33
N ARG A 6 -11.92 -12.46 -14.56
CA ARG A 6 -12.97 -13.20 -15.27
C ARG A 6 -13.11 -14.62 -14.70
N GLU A 7 -12.07 -15.12 -14.04
CA GLU A 7 -11.93 -16.47 -13.54
C GLU A 7 -12.30 -16.62 -12.05
N LYS A 8 -12.91 -15.59 -11.43
CA LYS A 8 -13.34 -15.57 -10.02
C LYS A 8 -14.05 -16.84 -9.51
N VAL A 9 -14.74 -17.58 -10.38
CA VAL A 9 -15.40 -18.86 -10.03
C VAL A 9 -14.51 -20.04 -10.44
N LYS A 10 -13.73 -20.56 -9.48
CA LYS A 10 -12.77 -21.66 -9.71
C LYS A 10 -13.43 -23.03 -9.96
N ARG A 11 -14.67 -23.21 -9.51
CA ARG A 11 -15.40 -24.47 -9.59
C ARG A 11 -16.89 -24.23 -9.79
N LEU A 12 -17.44 -24.84 -10.82
CA LEU A 12 -18.87 -24.91 -11.08
C LEU A 12 -19.31 -26.37 -10.96
N GLU A 13 -20.37 -26.60 -10.19
CA GLU A 13 -20.97 -27.91 -10.05
C GLU A 13 -22.40 -27.87 -10.57
N THR A 14 -22.77 -28.86 -11.38
CA THR A 14 -24.15 -29.01 -11.84
C THR A 14 -24.50 -30.47 -11.96
N THR A 15 -25.77 -30.79 -11.77
CA THR A 15 -26.31 -32.14 -11.95
C THR A 15 -27.13 -32.15 -13.23
N VAL A 16 -26.83 -33.08 -14.12
CA VAL A 16 -27.52 -33.20 -15.41
C VAL A 16 -28.23 -34.54 -15.50
N GLN A 17 -29.47 -34.50 -15.99
CA GLN A 17 -30.27 -35.69 -16.28
C GLN A 17 -29.80 -36.33 -17.59
N VAL A 18 -29.34 -37.57 -17.51
CA VAL A 18 -28.86 -38.35 -18.63
C VAL A 18 -30.00 -39.21 -19.16
N HIS A 19 -30.29 -39.08 -20.45
CA HIS A 19 -31.27 -39.93 -21.12
C HIS A 19 -30.55 -41.05 -21.88
N PRO A 20 -31.05 -42.30 -21.85
CA PRO A 20 -30.47 -43.38 -22.62
C PRO A 20 -30.58 -43.08 -24.13
N ILE A 21 -29.45 -42.92 -24.81
CA ILE A 21 -29.43 -42.82 -26.28
C ILE A 21 -29.59 -44.24 -26.84
N LYS A 22 -30.57 -44.45 -27.73
CA LYS A 22 -30.68 -45.70 -28.51
C LYS A 22 -29.39 -45.87 -29.30
N LYS A 23 -28.63 -46.95 -29.06
CA LYS A 23 -27.33 -47.28 -29.70
C LYS A 23 -27.26 -46.82 -31.16
N ALA A 24 -26.67 -45.64 -31.41
CA ALA A 24 -26.32 -45.21 -32.76
C ALA A 24 -24.86 -45.61 -33.00
N ARG A 25 -24.62 -46.44 -34.02
CA ARG A 25 -23.26 -46.81 -34.44
C ARG A 25 -22.53 -45.55 -34.90
N GLY A 26 -21.41 -45.20 -34.26
CA GLY A 26 -20.38 -44.37 -34.91
C GLY A 26 -19.80 -43.16 -34.17
N PHE A 27 -20.22 -42.83 -32.95
CA PHE A 27 -19.61 -41.70 -32.22
C PHE A 27 -18.66 -42.18 -31.11
N PRO A 28 -17.47 -41.57 -30.95
CA PRO A 28 -16.61 -41.84 -29.80
C PRO A 28 -17.31 -41.36 -28.52
N HIS A 29 -17.45 -42.25 -27.55
CA HIS A 29 -18.00 -41.95 -26.24
C HIS A 29 -16.88 -42.03 -25.18
N MET A 30 -16.72 -40.98 -24.39
CA MET A 30 -15.93 -41.06 -23.16
C MET A 30 -16.82 -41.66 -22.06
N ILE A 31 -16.41 -42.81 -21.52
CA ILE A 31 -17.07 -43.46 -20.38
C ILE A 31 -16.21 -43.18 -19.15
N PHE A 32 -16.79 -42.49 -18.17
CA PHE A 32 -16.16 -42.25 -16.87
C PHE A 32 -16.86 -43.11 -15.81
N PRO A 33 -16.15 -43.95 -15.04
CA PRO A 33 -16.72 -44.59 -13.86
C PRO A 33 -17.01 -43.52 -12.80
N ALA A 34 -18.28 -43.39 -12.41
CA ALA A 34 -18.71 -42.47 -11.35
C ALA A 34 -19.24 -43.28 -10.16
N HIS A 35 -18.70 -43.04 -8.97
CA HIS A 35 -19.27 -43.52 -7.71
C HIS A 35 -20.06 -42.37 -7.08
N THR A 36 -21.38 -42.49 -7.02
CA THR A 36 -22.26 -41.45 -6.51
C THR A 36 -23.26 -42.08 -5.54
N SER A 37 -23.09 -41.80 -4.24
CA SER A 37 -24.02 -42.27 -3.19
C SER A 37 -25.34 -41.49 -3.17
N ASP A 38 -25.37 -40.29 -3.75
CA ASP A 38 -26.43 -39.29 -3.53
C ASP A 38 -27.14 -38.84 -4.82
N LEU A 39 -26.95 -39.53 -5.95
CA LEU A 39 -27.56 -39.18 -7.25
C LEU A 39 -28.52 -40.26 -7.73
N ALA A 40 -29.59 -39.85 -8.44
CA ALA A 40 -30.52 -40.79 -9.06
C ALA A 40 -29.83 -41.60 -10.19
N ALA A 41 -30.39 -42.76 -10.55
CA ALA A 41 -29.82 -43.67 -11.55
C ALA A 41 -29.63 -43.06 -12.96
N ASN A 42 -30.29 -41.93 -13.23
CA ASN A 42 -30.22 -41.17 -14.46
C ASN A 42 -29.59 -39.78 -14.28
N GLU A 43 -28.88 -39.54 -13.17
CA GLU A 43 -28.19 -38.28 -12.90
C GLU A 43 -26.68 -38.46 -12.96
N VAL A 44 -25.99 -37.43 -13.46
CA VAL A 44 -24.54 -37.33 -13.37
C VAL A 44 -24.17 -35.96 -12.80
N LYS A 45 -23.20 -35.96 -11.88
CA LYS A 45 -22.59 -34.73 -11.37
C LYS A 45 -21.45 -34.31 -12.30
N ILE A 46 -21.56 -33.11 -12.85
CA ILE A 46 -20.51 -32.48 -13.65
C ILE A 46 -19.80 -31.47 -12.76
N VAL A 47 -18.48 -31.60 -12.67
CA VAL A 47 -17.60 -30.64 -11.99
C VAL A 47 -16.73 -29.99 -13.04
N VAL A 48 -16.99 -28.70 -13.32
CA VAL A 48 -16.15 -27.87 -14.17
C VAL A 48 -15.16 -27.13 -13.30
N ARG A 49 -13.86 -27.28 -13.59
CA ARG A 49 -12.79 -26.50 -12.98
C ARG A 49 -12.35 -25.43 -13.96
N VAL A 50 -12.43 -24.18 -13.54
CA VAL A 50 -11.93 -23.05 -14.33
C VAL A 50 -10.45 -22.90 -13.99
N LYS A 51 -9.62 -22.88 -15.03
CA LYS A 51 -8.18 -22.71 -14.88
C LYS A 51 -7.86 -21.23 -15.03
N ASP A 52 -7.13 -20.70 -14.06
CA ASP A 52 -6.63 -19.34 -14.10
C ASP A 52 -5.65 -19.14 -15.27
N VAL A 53 -5.75 -17.98 -15.91
CA VAL A 53 -4.85 -17.54 -16.97
C VAL A 53 -4.36 -16.16 -16.57
N ASN A 54 -3.06 -15.91 -16.75
CA ASN A 54 -2.56 -14.57 -16.50
C ASN A 54 -3.20 -13.64 -17.54
N ASP A 55 -4.17 -12.84 -17.14
CA ASP A 55 -4.85 -11.87 -17.99
C ASP A 55 -5.02 -10.50 -17.33
N ASN A 56 -4.74 -10.42 -16.02
CA ASN A 56 -4.61 -9.17 -15.27
C ASN A 56 -3.14 -8.76 -15.16
N SER A 57 -2.90 -7.48 -14.90
CA SER A 57 -1.55 -6.96 -14.63
C SER A 57 -1.52 -6.43 -13.20
N PRO A 58 -0.33 -6.40 -12.57
CA PRO A 58 -0.20 -5.77 -11.27
C PRO A 58 -0.71 -4.33 -11.31
N GLN A 59 -1.35 -3.86 -10.25
CA GLN A 59 -1.84 -2.49 -10.12
C GLN A 59 -1.42 -1.90 -8.79
N PHE A 60 -0.92 -0.66 -8.81
CA PHE A 60 -0.69 0.12 -7.61
C PHE A 60 -1.96 0.89 -7.23
N PRO A 61 -2.37 0.93 -5.95
CA PRO A 61 -3.55 1.65 -5.47
C PRO A 61 -3.30 3.16 -5.34
N LEU A 62 -2.67 3.77 -6.35
CA LEU A 62 -2.28 5.18 -6.36
C LEU A 62 -3.18 6.06 -7.24
N ASN A 63 -4.19 5.48 -7.88
CA ASN A 63 -5.12 6.18 -8.78
C ASN A 63 -4.41 7.03 -9.86
N GLY A 64 -3.27 6.54 -10.37
CA GLY A 64 -2.45 7.24 -11.38
C GLY A 64 -1.57 8.37 -10.86
N ARG A 65 -1.50 8.57 -9.54
CA ARG A 65 -0.62 9.57 -8.91
C ARG A 65 0.72 8.95 -8.50
N PRO A 66 1.80 9.75 -8.38
CA PRO A 66 3.04 9.26 -7.82
C PRO A 66 2.91 8.91 -6.33
N LEU A 67 3.71 7.96 -5.86
CA LEU A 67 3.91 7.75 -4.43
C LEU A 67 4.80 8.88 -3.88
N VAL A 68 4.30 9.60 -2.87
CA VAL A 68 5.07 10.64 -2.17
C VAL A 68 5.45 10.11 -0.79
N ALA A 69 6.75 10.13 -0.50
CA ALA A 69 7.33 9.76 0.78
C ALA A 69 8.33 10.81 1.25
N ALA A 70 8.68 10.75 2.53
CA ALA A 70 9.59 11.68 3.17
C ALA A 70 10.70 10.92 3.92
N ILE A 71 11.88 11.52 3.98
CA ILE A 71 13.04 10.98 4.70
C ILE A 71 13.77 12.12 5.44
N PRO A 72 14.19 11.95 6.69
CA PRO A 72 14.97 12.98 7.38
C PRO A 72 16.42 13.03 6.91
N THR A 73 17.09 14.18 7.04
CA THR A 73 18.54 14.30 6.77
C THR A 73 19.40 13.41 7.68
N SER A 74 18.89 13.02 8.84
CA SER A 74 19.52 12.10 9.79
C SER A 74 19.40 10.62 9.38
N ALA A 75 18.66 10.30 8.32
CA ALA A 75 18.46 8.93 7.88
C ALA A 75 19.78 8.29 7.45
N ASN A 76 19.97 7.06 7.92
CA ASN A 76 21.14 6.23 7.66
C ASN A 76 20.77 5.03 6.78
N TYR A 77 21.79 4.25 6.39
CA TYR A 77 21.60 3.00 5.65
C TYR A 77 20.55 2.10 6.33
N GLY A 78 19.61 1.59 5.54
CA GLY A 78 18.53 0.72 5.98
C GLY A 78 17.30 1.44 6.53
N TYR A 79 17.30 2.77 6.61
CA TYR A 79 16.15 3.55 7.09
C TYR A 79 14.88 3.23 6.26
N PRO A 80 13.75 2.90 6.91
CA PRO A 80 12.51 2.58 6.21
C PRO A 80 11.85 3.84 5.66
N ILE A 81 11.48 3.84 4.37
CA ILE A 81 10.89 5.02 3.71
C ILE A 81 9.39 4.80 3.46
N ALA A 82 9.05 3.71 2.77
CA ALA A 82 7.69 3.38 2.41
C ALA A 82 7.57 1.87 2.12
N ARG A 83 6.34 1.40 1.92
CA ARG A 83 6.07 0.06 1.41
C ARG A 83 5.20 0.17 0.16
N LEU A 84 5.70 -0.35 -0.95
CA LEU A 84 4.95 -0.49 -2.18
C LEU A 84 4.02 -1.69 -2.08
N GLN A 85 2.79 -1.52 -2.58
CA GLN A 85 1.74 -2.53 -2.50
C GLN A 85 0.99 -2.60 -3.83
N ALA A 86 1.62 -3.22 -4.83
CA ALA A 86 0.90 -3.64 -6.03
C ALA A 86 0.06 -4.90 -5.73
N THR A 87 -1.08 -5.01 -6.39
CA THR A 87 -1.97 -6.17 -6.32
C THR A 87 -2.29 -6.65 -7.72
N ASP A 88 -2.35 -7.96 -7.90
CA ASP A 88 -2.86 -8.59 -9.12
C ASP A 88 -4.15 -9.34 -8.77
N ALA A 89 -5.09 -9.40 -9.72
CA ALA A 89 -6.38 -10.04 -9.53
C ALA A 89 -6.36 -11.54 -9.88
N ASP A 90 -5.30 -12.02 -10.54
CA ASP A 90 -5.09 -13.43 -10.88
C ASP A 90 -4.77 -14.29 -9.63
N ASP A 91 -4.50 -15.59 -9.81
CA ASP A 91 -4.24 -16.52 -8.72
C ASP A 91 -2.80 -17.07 -8.70
N GLY A 92 -2.35 -17.42 -7.49
CA GLY A 92 -1.10 -18.18 -7.30
C GLY A 92 0.10 -17.46 -7.91
N LEU A 93 0.84 -18.14 -8.78
CA LEU A 93 2.03 -17.57 -9.43
C LEU A 93 1.68 -16.36 -10.30
N TYR A 94 0.49 -16.31 -10.90
CA TYR A 94 0.08 -15.17 -11.74
C TYR A 94 -0.24 -13.91 -10.93
N ALA A 95 -0.42 -14.04 -9.61
CA ALA A 95 -0.48 -12.90 -8.70
C ALA A 95 0.75 -12.74 -7.78
N GLU A 96 1.78 -13.57 -7.94
CA GLU A 96 3.02 -13.40 -7.19
C GLU A 96 3.84 -12.26 -7.80
N ILE A 97 3.91 -11.13 -7.09
CA ILE A 97 4.55 -9.91 -7.57
C ILE A 97 6.01 -9.82 -7.12
N ARG A 98 6.89 -9.35 -8.00
CA ARG A 98 8.23 -8.86 -7.66
C ARG A 98 8.43 -7.40 -7.99
N TYR A 99 9.11 -6.68 -7.09
CA TYR A 99 9.42 -5.27 -7.22
C TYR A 99 10.86 -5.03 -7.68
N GLN A 100 11.07 -3.97 -8.47
CA GLN A 100 12.37 -3.52 -8.93
C GLN A 100 12.38 -2.00 -9.15
N ILE A 101 13.39 -1.30 -8.62
CA ILE A 101 13.61 0.12 -8.95
C ILE A 101 14.17 0.22 -10.38
N LEU A 102 13.62 1.14 -11.17
CA LEU A 102 14.04 1.44 -12.53
C LEU A 102 14.61 2.86 -12.62
N GLY A 103 15.87 2.97 -13.09
CA GLY A 103 16.49 4.24 -13.44
C GLY A 103 16.47 5.31 -12.34
N GLY A 104 16.68 6.58 -12.74
CA GLY A 104 16.66 7.72 -11.83
C GLY A 104 17.80 7.69 -10.80
N GLU A 105 17.55 8.29 -9.63
CA GLU A 105 18.50 8.34 -8.51
C GLU A 105 18.41 7.07 -7.62
N ALA A 106 18.30 5.91 -8.26
CA ALA A 106 18.14 4.61 -7.60
C ALA A 106 19.30 4.27 -6.65
N ASP A 107 20.49 4.84 -6.85
CA ASP A 107 21.68 4.56 -6.02
C ASP A 107 21.51 4.94 -4.54
N TYR A 108 20.50 5.76 -4.22
CA TYR A 108 20.16 6.16 -2.86
C TYR A 108 19.18 5.21 -2.17
N PHE A 109 18.55 4.30 -2.93
CA PHE A 109 17.41 3.51 -2.47
C PHE A 109 17.52 2.03 -2.85
N THR A 110 16.85 1.19 -2.06
CA THR A 110 16.64 -0.22 -2.40
C THR A 110 15.20 -0.61 -2.14
N VAL A 111 14.66 -1.53 -2.94
CA VAL A 111 13.36 -2.13 -2.72
C VAL A 111 13.51 -3.61 -2.49
N ASP A 112 12.91 -4.12 -1.42
CA ASP A 112 12.81 -5.55 -1.23
C ASP A 112 11.87 -6.15 -2.30
N PRO A 113 12.34 -7.11 -3.11
CA PRO A 113 11.61 -7.56 -4.28
C PRO A 113 10.33 -8.33 -3.93
N VAL A 114 10.15 -8.83 -2.71
CA VAL A 114 8.94 -9.60 -2.31
C VAL A 114 7.96 -8.71 -1.56
N THR A 115 8.49 -8.00 -0.56
CA THR A 115 7.69 -7.28 0.42
C THR A 115 7.34 -5.86 -0.01
N GLY A 116 8.07 -5.32 -1.00
CA GLY A 116 7.93 -3.95 -1.48
C GLY A 116 8.50 -2.90 -0.52
N HIS A 117 9.29 -3.28 0.49
CA HIS A 117 9.89 -2.33 1.42
C HIS A 117 10.96 -1.49 0.74
N LEU A 118 10.70 -0.18 0.65
CA LEU A 118 11.64 0.82 0.16
C LEU A 118 12.50 1.33 1.32
N ARG A 119 13.81 1.28 1.17
CA ARG A 119 14.79 1.68 2.19
C ARG A 119 15.89 2.56 1.62
N ALA A 120 16.48 3.38 2.47
CA ALA A 120 17.70 4.13 2.19
C ALA A 120 18.92 3.20 2.09
N VAL A 121 19.84 3.49 1.17
CA VAL A 121 21.18 2.87 1.10
C VAL A 121 22.32 3.88 1.00
N ALA A 122 22.01 5.17 1.10
CA ALA A 122 22.97 6.28 1.09
C ALA A 122 22.71 7.26 2.25
N SER A 123 23.57 8.28 2.37
CA SER A 123 23.42 9.35 3.35
C SER A 123 22.65 10.55 2.79
N PHE A 124 21.81 11.17 3.62
CA PHE A 124 20.97 12.31 3.27
C PHE A 124 21.36 13.61 4.00
N ALA A 125 22.48 13.62 4.73
CA ALA A 125 22.86 14.72 5.63
C ALA A 125 22.98 16.10 4.95
N HIS A 126 23.37 16.13 3.68
CA HIS A 126 23.53 17.36 2.88
C HIS A 126 22.47 17.52 1.80
N GLN A 127 21.36 16.80 1.91
CA GLN A 127 20.32 16.75 0.89
C GLN A 127 19.04 17.47 1.34
N ALA A 128 19.09 18.31 2.39
CA ALA A 128 17.91 19.00 2.91
C ALA A 128 17.16 19.78 1.81
N GLY A 129 15.87 19.50 1.63
CA GLY A 129 15.04 20.11 0.58
C GLY A 129 15.19 19.48 -0.81
N HIS A 130 16.08 18.50 -0.99
CA HIS A 130 16.18 17.73 -2.22
C HIS A 130 14.98 16.79 -2.38
N VAL A 131 14.58 16.54 -3.63
CA VAL A 131 13.51 15.60 -3.99
C VAL A 131 14.08 14.58 -4.94
N PHE A 132 14.15 13.32 -4.49
CA PHE A 132 14.60 12.22 -5.31
C PHE A 132 13.44 11.61 -6.10
N GLY A 133 13.64 11.40 -7.40
CA GLY A 133 12.63 10.83 -8.30
C GLY A 133 13.13 9.55 -8.97
N PHE A 134 12.33 8.49 -8.91
CA PHE A 134 12.61 7.22 -9.59
C PHE A 134 11.32 6.41 -9.81
N ASP A 135 11.43 5.37 -10.64
CA ASP A 135 10.31 4.48 -10.96
C ASP A 135 10.46 3.15 -10.22
N VAL A 136 9.34 2.54 -9.84
CA VAL A 136 9.33 1.15 -9.36
C VAL A 136 8.39 0.31 -10.21
N LYS A 137 8.94 -0.77 -10.75
CA LYS A 137 8.23 -1.77 -11.52
C LYS A 137 7.76 -2.89 -10.59
N ALA A 138 6.48 -3.25 -10.70
CA ALA A 138 5.93 -4.49 -10.19
C ALA A 138 5.69 -5.44 -11.36
N THR A 139 6.20 -6.68 -11.26
CA THR A 139 6.03 -7.71 -12.30
C THR A 139 5.41 -8.96 -11.66
N ASP A 140 4.36 -9.51 -12.26
CA ASP A 140 3.76 -10.76 -11.81
C ASP A 140 4.66 -11.99 -12.09
N ARG A 141 4.15 -13.21 -11.90
CA ARG A 141 4.88 -14.45 -12.19
C ARG A 141 6.21 -14.56 -11.47
N ALA A 142 6.25 -14.07 -10.23
CA ALA A 142 7.46 -13.97 -9.44
C ALA A 142 8.60 -13.22 -10.19
N GLY A 143 8.26 -12.21 -11.00
CA GLY A 143 9.23 -11.40 -11.73
C GLY A 143 9.75 -12.04 -13.02
N ALA A 144 9.03 -13.00 -13.60
CA ALA A 144 9.41 -13.63 -14.87
C ALA A 144 9.51 -12.61 -16.01
N HIS A 145 10.41 -12.86 -16.97
CA HIS A 145 10.62 -11.96 -18.12
C HIS A 145 9.36 -11.79 -18.99
N ASP A 146 8.51 -12.81 -19.05
CA ASP A 146 7.24 -12.79 -19.78
C ASP A 146 6.03 -12.48 -18.89
N GLY A 147 6.26 -12.03 -17.64
CA GLY A 147 5.22 -11.55 -16.74
C GLY A 147 4.67 -10.19 -17.18
N ARG A 148 3.44 -9.88 -16.76
CA ARG A 148 2.87 -8.53 -16.94
C ARG A 148 3.36 -7.61 -15.84
N SER A 149 3.30 -6.31 -16.09
CA SER A 149 3.91 -5.33 -15.20
C SER A 149 3.14 -4.03 -15.12
N ALA A 150 3.35 -3.32 -14.01
CA ALA A 150 2.99 -1.92 -13.85
C ALA A 150 4.17 -1.13 -13.28
N ILE A 151 4.13 0.19 -13.49
CA ILE A 151 5.14 1.14 -13.02
C ILE A 151 4.45 2.16 -12.12
N ALA A 152 5.07 2.48 -10.98
CA ALA A 152 4.74 3.60 -10.13
C ALA A 152 5.90 4.60 -10.09
N ASN A 153 5.60 5.89 -10.26
CA ASN A 153 6.58 6.94 -10.02
C ASN A 153 6.66 7.20 -8.50
N VAL A 154 7.86 7.37 -7.96
CA VAL A 154 8.12 7.59 -6.53
C VAL A 154 8.92 8.88 -6.35
N PHE A 155 8.44 9.76 -5.47
CA PHE A 155 9.16 10.96 -5.03
C PHE A 155 9.47 10.88 -3.54
N VAL A 156 10.75 10.96 -3.19
CA VAL A 156 11.24 10.96 -1.80
C VAL A 156 11.81 12.34 -1.47
N TYR A 157 11.15 13.04 -0.55
CA TYR A 157 11.53 14.38 -0.11
C TYR A 157 12.42 14.31 1.11
N VAL A 158 13.56 15.00 1.08
CA VAL A 158 14.44 15.08 2.24
C VAL A 158 14.01 16.22 3.15
N LEU A 159 13.44 15.86 4.30
CA LEU A 159 12.99 16.81 5.29
C LEU A 159 14.16 17.37 6.08
N ASN A 160 14.19 18.69 6.17
CA ASN A 160 15.17 19.42 6.97
C ASN A 160 14.92 19.14 8.47
N GLU A 161 15.96 18.76 9.22
CA GLU A 161 15.88 18.48 10.67
C GLU A 161 15.80 19.75 11.53
N GLN A 162 16.25 20.90 11.02
CA GLN A 162 16.13 22.19 11.70
C GLN A 162 14.75 22.83 11.53
N LYS A 163 13.99 22.45 10.50
CA LYS A 163 12.59 22.87 10.29
C LYS A 163 11.65 21.73 10.68
N LYS A 164 11.27 21.70 11.96
CA LYS A 164 10.32 20.74 12.53
C LYS A 164 9.08 21.48 13.03
N LEU A 165 7.92 20.88 12.84
CA LEU A 165 6.66 21.33 13.44
C LEU A 165 6.20 20.21 14.37
N ALA A 166 6.17 20.52 15.66
CA ALA A 166 5.73 19.60 16.69
C ALA A 166 4.34 19.99 17.18
N LEU A 167 3.46 19.00 17.32
CA LEU A 167 2.26 19.08 18.12
C LEU A 167 2.54 18.40 19.45
N ILE A 168 2.38 19.14 20.56
CA ILE A 168 2.62 18.59 21.90
C ILE A 168 1.35 17.87 22.36
N MET A 169 1.48 16.58 22.59
CA MET A 169 0.42 15.70 23.09
C MET A 169 0.60 15.48 24.58
N ASN A 170 -0.44 15.72 25.38
CA ASN A 170 -0.39 15.51 26.84
C ASN A 170 -0.60 14.02 27.21
N ALA A 171 0.17 13.14 26.60
CA ALA A 171 0.14 11.69 26.80
C ALA A 171 1.51 11.09 26.46
N LYS A 172 1.81 9.90 27.00
CA LYS A 172 3.11 9.25 26.82
C LYS A 172 3.28 8.75 25.39
N PRO A 173 4.53 8.58 24.90
CA PRO A 173 4.75 8.17 23.52
C PRO A 173 4.01 6.88 23.15
N ILE A 174 3.98 5.89 24.04
CA ILE A 174 3.28 4.62 23.82
C ILE A 174 1.77 4.79 23.64
N ASP A 175 1.16 5.70 24.40
CA ASP A 175 -0.28 5.97 24.32
C ASP A 175 -0.60 6.76 23.05
N VAL A 176 0.30 7.66 22.62
CA VAL A 176 0.17 8.40 21.35
C VAL A 176 0.35 7.48 20.16
N GLU A 177 1.29 6.53 20.21
CA GLU A 177 1.58 5.56 19.15
C GLU A 177 0.32 4.78 18.72
N ASP A 178 -0.46 4.32 19.70
CA ASP A 178 -1.71 3.58 19.45
C ASP A 178 -2.80 4.42 18.76
N HIS A 179 -2.66 5.75 18.75
CA HIS A 179 -3.65 6.69 18.23
C HIS A 179 -3.16 7.52 17.03
N ILE A 180 -1.94 7.31 16.52
CA ILE A 180 -1.35 8.08 15.42
C ILE A 180 -2.31 8.18 14.22
N ASP A 181 -2.89 7.06 13.79
CA ASP A 181 -3.77 7.00 12.62
C ASP A 181 -5.04 7.84 12.82
N ASN A 182 -5.60 7.84 14.04
CA ASN A 182 -6.77 8.65 14.36
C ASN A 182 -6.41 10.15 14.42
N ILE A 183 -5.29 10.49 15.06
CA ILE A 183 -4.82 11.88 15.20
C ILE A 183 -4.52 12.46 13.81
N THR A 184 -3.69 11.79 13.02
CA THR A 184 -3.34 12.23 11.66
C THR A 184 -4.57 12.34 10.77
N LYS A 185 -5.52 11.41 10.85
CA LYS A 185 -6.79 11.50 10.13
C LYS A 185 -7.63 12.71 10.53
N VAL A 186 -7.72 13.02 11.83
CA VAL A 186 -8.40 14.23 12.32
C VAL A 186 -7.72 15.48 11.78
N LEU A 187 -6.40 15.58 11.91
CA LEU A 187 -5.63 16.70 11.39
C LEU A 187 -5.80 16.85 9.87
N SER A 188 -5.80 15.75 9.13
CA SER A 188 -6.03 15.76 7.68
C SER A 188 -7.42 16.29 7.33
N ASN A 189 -8.46 15.85 8.04
CA ASN A 189 -9.82 16.34 7.83
C ASN A 189 -9.96 17.84 8.14
N VAL A 190 -9.38 18.29 9.25
CA VAL A 190 -9.45 19.69 9.67
C VAL A 190 -8.66 20.57 8.72
N THR A 191 -7.42 20.20 8.38
CA THR A 191 -6.54 21.01 7.53
C THR A 191 -6.95 20.99 6.06
N GLY A 192 -7.50 19.86 5.58
CA GLY A 192 -7.69 19.58 4.16
C GLY A 192 -6.42 19.08 3.46
N LEU A 193 -5.35 18.83 4.22
CA LEU A 193 -4.09 18.26 3.74
C LEU A 193 -4.00 16.78 4.12
N ASP A 194 -3.13 16.02 3.48
CA ASP A 194 -2.78 14.67 3.95
C ASP A 194 -1.63 14.78 4.98
N VAL A 195 -2.01 14.98 6.25
CA VAL A 195 -1.10 15.12 7.39
C VAL A 195 -0.58 13.74 7.81
N ARG A 196 0.74 13.63 7.99
CA ARG A 196 1.43 12.40 8.33
C ARG A 196 2.44 12.61 9.45
N LEU A 197 2.67 11.56 10.22
CA LEU A 197 3.70 11.53 11.25
C LEU A 197 5.08 11.42 10.62
N ARG A 198 6.01 12.28 11.05
CA ARG A 198 7.44 12.17 10.76
C ARG A 198 8.15 11.30 11.80
N MET A 199 7.98 11.64 13.09
CA MET A 199 8.58 10.95 14.23
C MET A 199 7.89 11.37 15.54
N LEU A 200 8.08 10.58 16.59
CA LEU A 200 7.67 10.89 17.97
C LEU A 200 8.91 10.99 18.84
N GLU A 201 8.94 11.98 19.72
CA GLU A 201 9.97 12.12 20.77
C GLU A 201 9.28 12.42 22.12
N PRO A 202 9.82 11.94 23.26
CA PRO A 202 9.36 12.39 24.56
C PRO A 202 9.51 13.90 24.69
N HIS A 203 8.48 14.58 25.20
CA HIS A 203 8.53 16.03 25.36
C HIS A 203 9.57 16.42 26.40
N GLN A 204 10.41 17.40 26.05
CA GLN A 204 11.43 17.96 26.93
C GLN A 204 11.11 19.43 27.21
N GLU A 205 10.99 19.78 28.48
CA GLU A 205 10.82 21.17 28.92
C GLU A 205 12.12 21.98 28.74
N GLU A 206 12.03 23.32 28.83
CA GLU A 206 13.18 24.22 28.67
C GLU A 206 14.29 23.98 29.70
N ASN A 207 13.95 23.43 30.87
CA ASN A 207 14.88 23.04 31.93
C ASN A 207 15.64 21.74 31.61
N GLY A 208 15.27 21.03 30.55
CA GLY A 208 15.83 19.74 30.15
C GLY A 208 15.13 18.51 30.75
N ASP A 209 14.10 18.71 31.58
CA ASP A 209 13.33 17.62 32.19
C ASP A 209 12.33 17.03 31.19
N TYR A 210 12.20 15.70 31.22
CA TYR A 210 11.20 14.99 30.44
C TYR A 210 9.88 14.93 31.21
N THR A 211 8.78 15.16 30.50
CA THR A 211 7.43 15.03 31.05
C THR A 211 6.74 13.78 30.51
N ASP A 212 5.51 13.54 30.96
CA ASP A 212 4.64 12.52 30.40
C ASP A 212 4.04 12.93 29.03
N ALA A 213 4.38 14.11 28.49
CA ALA A 213 3.94 14.56 27.18
C ALA A 213 4.84 14.05 26.04
N THR A 214 4.36 14.17 24.80
CA THR A 214 5.04 13.70 23.59
C THR A 214 5.05 14.77 22.51
N ASP A 215 6.20 14.98 21.88
CA ASP A 215 6.34 15.82 20.70
C ASP A 215 6.05 15.00 19.44
N MET A 216 4.94 15.35 18.77
CA MET A 216 4.53 14.73 17.52
C MET A 216 4.97 15.58 16.34
N TYR A 217 6.02 15.15 15.65
CA TYR A 217 6.54 15.88 14.50
C TYR A 217 5.78 15.52 13.23
N LEU A 218 5.28 16.54 12.54
CA LEU A 218 4.37 16.37 11.40
C LEU A 218 4.97 16.88 10.09
N TYR A 219 4.48 16.31 8.99
CA TYR A 219 4.57 16.90 7.66
C TYR A 219 3.24 16.66 6.95
N ALA A 220 3.02 17.32 5.82
CA ALA A 220 1.79 17.17 5.07
C ALA A 220 2.04 17.07 3.57
N VAL A 221 1.17 16.34 2.88
CA VAL A 221 1.12 16.26 1.41
C VAL A 221 -0.11 17.00 0.93
N ASP A 222 0.04 17.87 -0.06
CA ASP A 222 -1.08 18.51 -0.74
C ASP A 222 -1.85 17.44 -1.54
N PRO A 223 -3.14 17.19 -1.26
CA PRO A 223 -3.89 16.11 -1.91
C PRO A 223 -4.29 16.44 -3.36
N ILE A 224 -4.12 17.67 -3.83
CA ILE A 224 -4.39 18.09 -5.21
C ILE A 224 -3.11 18.00 -6.04
N MET A 225 -2.04 18.63 -5.55
CA MET A 225 -0.75 18.71 -6.24
C MET A 225 0.11 17.45 -6.04
N ASN A 226 -0.17 16.67 -4.98
CA ASN A 226 0.60 15.48 -4.60
C ASN A 226 2.08 15.78 -4.38
N VAL A 227 2.36 16.81 -3.59
CA VAL A 227 3.70 17.27 -3.20
C VAL A 227 3.72 17.59 -1.70
N ILE A 228 4.89 17.55 -1.06
CA ILE A 228 5.00 17.94 0.34
C ILE A 228 4.79 19.45 0.48
N VAL A 229 3.94 19.82 1.44
CA VAL A 229 3.68 21.21 1.83
C VAL A 229 4.86 21.70 2.67
N ASP A 230 5.32 22.92 2.41
CA ASP A 230 6.38 23.52 3.21
C ASP A 230 5.93 23.76 4.66
N MET A 231 6.91 23.81 5.56
CA MET A 231 6.63 23.87 7.00
C MET A 231 5.95 25.17 7.44
N GLU A 232 6.22 26.28 6.76
CA GLU A 232 5.65 27.59 7.11
C GLU A 232 4.15 27.58 6.78
N THR A 233 3.80 27.13 5.57
CA THR A 233 2.40 26.94 5.15
C THR A 233 1.66 25.97 6.07
N LEU A 234 2.25 24.82 6.41
CA LEU A 234 1.58 23.85 7.30
C LEU A 234 1.32 24.46 8.69
N ASN A 235 2.30 25.20 9.23
CA ASN A 235 2.16 25.86 10.52
C ASN A 235 1.08 26.95 10.51
N GLU A 236 1.00 27.75 9.45
CA GLU A 236 -0.06 28.74 9.26
C GLU A 236 -1.45 28.09 9.21
N VAL A 237 -1.61 26.98 8.46
CA VAL A 237 -2.88 26.26 8.38
C VAL A 237 -3.29 25.71 9.74
N LEU A 238 -2.38 25.05 10.47
CA LEU A 238 -2.68 24.50 11.80
C LEU A 238 -3.01 25.60 12.81
N SER A 239 -2.25 26.71 12.79
CA SER A 239 -2.49 27.86 13.68
C SER A 239 -3.85 28.50 13.42
N SER A 240 -4.24 28.64 12.15
CA SER A 240 -5.55 29.19 11.77
C SER A 240 -6.73 28.33 12.21
N LYS A 241 -6.51 27.03 12.46
CA LYS A 241 -7.54 26.04 12.84
C LYS A 241 -7.32 25.46 14.24
N GLN A 242 -6.53 26.12 15.09
CA GLN A 242 -6.10 25.59 16.39
C GLN A 242 -7.26 25.18 17.30
N GLU A 243 -8.33 25.96 17.37
CA GLU A 243 -9.52 25.64 18.19
C GLU A 243 -10.27 24.41 17.67
N GLU A 244 -10.36 24.24 16.34
CA GLU A 244 -10.99 23.07 15.73
C GLU A 244 -10.15 21.81 15.97
N VAL A 245 -8.83 21.91 15.77
CA VAL A 245 -7.88 20.83 16.07
C VAL A 245 -8.01 20.40 17.53
N LYS A 246 -7.97 21.36 18.47
CA LYS A 246 -8.11 21.08 19.91
C LYS A 246 -9.40 20.35 20.21
N ARG A 247 -10.54 20.86 19.72
CA ARG A 247 -11.85 20.26 19.93
C ARG A 247 -11.98 18.86 19.32
N SER A 248 -11.36 18.62 18.17
CA SER A 248 -11.42 17.32 17.50
C SER A 248 -10.48 16.28 18.14
N LEU A 249 -9.44 16.72 18.84
CA LEU A 249 -8.50 15.84 19.56
C LEU A 249 -8.86 15.63 21.03
N GLU A 250 -9.73 16.46 21.63
CA GLU A 250 -10.24 16.27 23.00
C GLU A 250 -10.76 14.86 23.33
N PRO A 251 -11.44 14.12 22.43
CA PRO A 251 -11.89 12.75 22.71
C PRO A 251 -10.76 11.70 22.78
N LEU A 252 -9.52 12.09 22.47
CA LEU A 252 -8.34 11.24 22.45
C LEU A 252 -7.42 11.47 23.66
N HIS A 253 -7.81 12.36 24.59
CA HIS A 253 -7.15 12.58 25.89
C HIS A 253 -7.71 11.67 26.99
#